data_AF-A0A7I9WKF6-F1
#
_entry.id   AF-A0A7I9WKF6-F1
#
_cell.length_a   1.000
_cell.length_b   1.000
_cell.length_c   1.000
_cell.angle_alpha   90.00
_cell.angle_beta   90.00
_cell.angle_gamma   90.00
#
_symmetry.space_group_name_H-M   'P 1'
#
loop_
_entity.id
_entity.type
_entity.pdbx_description
1 polymer ?
#
loop_
_entity_poly.entity_id
_entity_poly.type
_entity_poly.pdbx_seq_one_letter_code
_entity_poly.pdbx_strand_id
1 'polypeptide(L)'
;MTETSRPTRLRDDIRNVLTGKAAPHDESRPVVRRRRIIVGVVLVLGALTLGLSLNQEPGDASFYWLTFLLAAIWAVGAWASGPLHLGGISFRGEVRRPVLTGLGLGLALGAAFVVGALIVRQIDPIAEFITRVLVFANQGALWLVVVITLVNGFAEELYFRGSLYTALGGHSPVLISTVMYIIATLASGNPMLGFAAIILGTVCALERRATGGVLAPILTHLVWGLIMVLALPPLFGV
;
A
#
# COMPACT_ATOMS: atom_id res chain seq x y z
N MET A 1 9.26 -30.86 35.93
CA MET A 1 10.51 -30.08 35.78
C MET A 1 10.57 -29.50 34.36
N THR A 2 10.41 -28.17 34.29
CA THR A 2 10.96 -27.23 33.29
C THR A 2 10.65 -27.39 31.80
N GLU A 3 9.42 -26.99 31.47
CA GLU A 3 9.10 -25.85 30.58
C GLU A 3 10.33 -25.07 30.03
N THR A 4 10.92 -25.51 28.92
CA THR A 4 12.02 -24.77 28.24
C THR A 4 11.97 -24.78 26.71
N SER A 5 10.95 -25.40 26.08
CA SER A 5 10.84 -25.52 24.61
C SER A 5 9.95 -24.47 23.92
N ARG A 6 9.39 -23.53 24.68
CA ARG A 6 8.43 -22.51 24.20
C ARG A 6 9.06 -21.28 23.51
N PRO A 7 10.19 -20.71 23.99
CA PRO A 7 10.71 -19.46 23.41
C PRO A 7 11.40 -19.66 22.06
N THR A 8 11.99 -20.84 21.79
CA THR A 8 12.56 -21.19 20.48
C THR A 8 11.47 -21.29 19.42
N ARG A 9 10.37 -22.00 19.69
CA ARG A 9 9.22 -22.10 18.79
C ARG A 9 8.57 -20.75 18.48
N LEU A 10 8.41 -19.87 19.46
CA LEU A 10 7.83 -18.54 19.22
C LEU A 10 8.75 -17.67 18.35
N ARG A 11 10.07 -17.70 18.61
CA ARG A 11 11.04 -16.95 17.80
C ARG A 11 11.11 -17.49 16.38
N ASP A 12 11.06 -18.80 16.20
CA ASP A 12 11.06 -19.45 14.89
C ASP A 12 9.76 -19.18 14.14
N ASP A 13 8.61 -19.18 14.82
CA ASP A 13 7.32 -18.78 14.26
C ASP A 13 7.37 -17.33 13.78
N ILE A 14 7.81 -16.40 14.64
CA ILE A 14 7.97 -14.97 14.28
C ILE A 14 8.93 -14.82 13.10
N ARG A 15 10.07 -15.52 13.13
CA ARG A 15 11.04 -15.51 12.02
C ARG A 15 10.42 -16.01 10.73
N ASN A 16 9.66 -17.11 10.78
CA ASN A 16 8.98 -17.67 9.61
C ASN A 16 7.91 -16.71 9.06
N VAL A 17 7.19 -15.98 9.91
CA VAL A 17 6.30 -14.90 9.47
C VAL A 17 7.09 -13.80 8.76
N LEU A 18 8.25 -13.40 9.28
CA LEU A 18 9.05 -12.31 8.73
C LEU A 18 9.83 -12.68 7.46
N THR A 19 10.33 -13.92 7.35
CA THR A 19 11.17 -14.38 6.24
C THR A 19 10.44 -15.28 5.24
N GLY A 20 9.17 -15.59 5.50
CA GLY A 20 8.36 -16.46 4.67
C GLY A 20 8.37 -16.06 3.20
N LYS A 21 8.38 -17.08 2.34
CA LYS A 21 8.15 -16.95 0.91
C LYS A 21 7.02 -17.91 0.56
N ALA A 22 5.84 -17.37 0.28
CA ALA A 22 4.74 -18.19 -0.23
C ALA A 22 5.11 -18.85 -1.57
N ALA A 23 4.63 -20.07 -1.79
CA ALA A 23 4.92 -20.84 -3.00
C ALA A 23 4.42 -20.09 -4.25
N PRO A 24 5.24 -19.99 -5.32
CA PRO A 24 4.78 -19.41 -6.57
C PRO A 24 3.68 -20.27 -7.20
N HIS A 25 2.75 -19.63 -7.91
CA HIS A 25 1.77 -20.34 -8.73
C HIS A 25 2.34 -20.51 -10.14
N ASP A 26 2.22 -21.73 -10.67
CA ASP A 26 2.65 -22.05 -12.02
C ASP A 26 1.52 -21.70 -13.00
N GLU A 27 1.69 -20.59 -13.73
CA GLU A 27 0.76 -20.12 -14.75
C GLU A 27 1.38 -20.29 -16.14
N SER A 28 0.55 -20.62 -17.14
CA SER A 28 1.02 -20.79 -18.52
C SER A 28 1.56 -19.47 -19.11
N ARG A 29 2.57 -19.57 -20.01
CA ARG A 29 3.21 -18.40 -20.64
C ARG A 29 2.23 -17.41 -21.30
N PRO A 30 1.16 -17.85 -22.01
CA PRO A 30 0.20 -16.92 -22.60
C PRO A 30 -0.58 -16.12 -21.55
N VAL A 31 -0.92 -16.73 -20.41
CA VAL A 31 -1.61 -16.06 -19.29
C VAL A 31 -0.70 -14.98 -18.71
N VAL A 32 0.55 -15.33 -18.38
CA VAL A 32 1.52 -14.36 -17.84
C VAL A 32 1.74 -13.18 -18.78
N ARG A 33 1.83 -13.42 -20.10
CA ARG A 33 1.95 -12.34 -21.09
C ARG A 33 0.75 -11.40 -21.08
N ARG A 34 -0.48 -11.95 -21.06
CA ARG A 34 -1.71 -11.15 -20.97
C ARG A 34 -1.72 -10.31 -19.69
N ARG A 35 -1.37 -10.90 -18.53
CA ARG A 35 -1.27 -10.18 -17.26
C ARG A 35 -0.34 -8.98 -17.36
N ARG A 36 0.87 -9.19 -17.90
CA ARG A 36 1.89 -8.14 -18.07
C ARG A 36 1.42 -6.98 -18.95
N ILE A 37 0.70 -7.26 -20.03
CA ILE A 37 0.13 -6.22 -20.89
C ILE A 37 -0.93 -5.42 -20.12
N ILE A 38 -1.87 -6.10 -19.44
CA ILE A 38 -2.94 -5.44 -18.68
C ILE A 38 -2.35 -4.55 -17.58
N VAL A 39 -1.44 -5.09 -16.76
CA VAL A 39 -0.83 -4.29 -15.68
C VAL A 39 0.02 -3.15 -16.26
N GLY A 40 0.75 -3.36 -17.37
CA GLY A 40 1.50 -2.27 -18.01
C GLY A 40 0.60 -1.10 -18.43
N VAL A 41 -0.54 -1.39 -19.07
CA VAL A 41 -1.50 -0.36 -19.49
C VAL A 41 -2.13 0.35 -18.28
N VAL A 42 -2.58 -0.43 -17.29
CA VAL A 42 -3.22 0.09 -16.08
C VAL A 42 -2.26 0.97 -15.28
N LEU A 43 -0.96 0.59 -15.21
CA LEU A 43 0.07 1.40 -14.54
C LEU A 43 0.15 2.81 -15.12
N VAL A 44 0.18 2.91 -16.45
CA VAL A 44 0.28 4.20 -17.15
C VAL A 44 -0.99 5.02 -16.89
N LEU A 45 -2.17 4.43 -17.07
CA LEU A 45 -3.44 5.12 -16.84
C LEU A 45 -3.56 5.61 -15.40
N GLY A 46 -3.28 4.76 -14.42
CA GLY A 46 -3.36 5.13 -13.01
C GLY A 46 -2.33 6.19 -12.61
N ALA A 47 -1.09 6.11 -13.10
CA ALA A 47 -0.08 7.14 -12.85
C ALA A 47 -0.50 8.52 -13.42
N LEU A 48 -1.05 8.53 -14.65
CA LEU A 48 -1.58 9.76 -15.25
C LEU A 48 -2.76 10.30 -14.45
N THR A 49 -3.72 9.46 -14.06
CA THR A 49 -4.88 9.89 -13.28
C THR A 49 -4.49 10.39 -11.88
N LEU A 50 -3.50 9.78 -11.23
CA LEU A 50 -2.96 10.26 -9.96
C LEU A 50 -2.27 11.62 -10.10
N GLY A 51 -1.49 11.80 -11.16
CA GLY A 51 -0.89 13.10 -11.48
C GLY A 51 -1.96 14.15 -11.72
N LEU A 52 -3.00 13.84 -12.48
CA LEU A 52 -4.10 14.75 -12.72
C LEU A 52 -4.88 15.09 -11.45
N SER A 53 -5.14 14.10 -10.57
CA SER A 53 -5.95 14.32 -9.37
C SER A 53 -5.27 15.24 -8.36
N LEU A 54 -3.97 15.07 -8.11
CA LEU A 54 -3.22 15.87 -7.12
C LEU A 54 -2.69 17.20 -7.66
N ASN A 55 -2.86 17.47 -8.95
CA ASN A 55 -2.66 18.80 -9.54
C ASN A 55 -3.93 19.66 -9.59
N GLN A 56 -5.06 19.16 -9.09
CA GLN A 56 -6.28 19.98 -8.96
C GLN A 56 -6.14 21.01 -7.84
N GLU A 57 -6.93 22.08 -7.90
CA GLU A 57 -7.01 23.02 -6.80
C GLU A 57 -7.70 22.36 -5.60
N PRO A 58 -7.16 22.52 -4.36
CA PRO A 58 -7.83 22.05 -3.17
C PRO A 58 -9.26 22.63 -3.09
N GLY A 59 -10.24 21.77 -2.80
CA GLY A 59 -11.66 22.13 -2.75
C GLY A 59 -12.43 21.94 -4.06
N ASP A 60 -11.75 21.72 -5.19
CA ASP A 60 -12.43 21.38 -6.45
C ASP A 60 -13.04 19.96 -6.39
N ALA A 61 -14.31 19.84 -6.80
CA ALA A 61 -15.01 18.56 -6.87
C ALA A 61 -14.37 17.58 -7.86
N SER A 62 -13.62 18.07 -8.85
CA SER A 62 -12.87 17.24 -9.80
C SER A 62 -11.89 16.29 -9.11
N PHE A 63 -11.28 16.71 -7.98
CA PHE A 63 -10.40 15.87 -7.17
C PHE A 63 -11.08 14.57 -6.72
N TYR A 64 -12.33 14.65 -6.23
CA TYR A 64 -13.07 13.47 -5.77
C TYR A 64 -13.35 12.51 -6.92
N TRP A 65 -13.80 13.02 -8.07
CA TRP A 65 -14.09 12.19 -9.23
C TRP A 65 -12.83 11.53 -9.79
N LEU A 66 -11.72 12.27 -9.89
CA LEU A 66 -10.45 11.74 -10.38
C LEU A 66 -9.87 10.68 -9.43
N THR A 67 -10.00 10.85 -8.12
CA THR A 67 -9.51 9.86 -7.14
C THR A 67 -10.40 8.63 -7.04
N PHE A 68 -11.72 8.74 -7.25
CA PHE A 68 -12.58 7.56 -7.44
C PHE A 68 -12.30 6.84 -8.75
N LEU A 69 -12.07 7.59 -9.84
CA LEU A 69 -11.65 7.02 -11.12
C LEU A 69 -10.31 6.28 -10.99
N LEU A 70 -9.35 6.86 -10.27
CA LEU A 70 -8.06 6.24 -9.98
C LEU A 70 -8.25 4.89 -9.28
N ALA A 71 -9.05 4.84 -8.21
CA ALA A 71 -9.36 3.59 -7.52
C ALA A 71 -10.05 2.58 -8.43
N ALA A 72 -10.98 3.02 -9.30
CA ALA A 72 -11.63 2.17 -10.27
C ALA A 72 -10.63 1.58 -11.29
N ILE A 73 -9.70 2.39 -11.81
CA ILE A 73 -8.63 1.94 -12.72
C ILE A 73 -7.80 0.84 -12.07
N TRP A 74 -7.36 1.03 -10.82
CA TRP A 74 -6.60 0.03 -10.09
C TRP A 74 -7.40 -1.26 -9.84
N ALA A 75 -8.62 -1.14 -9.31
CA ALA A 75 -9.45 -2.28 -8.96
C ALA A 75 -9.89 -3.10 -10.19
N VAL A 76 -10.36 -2.43 -11.25
CA VAL A 76 -10.76 -3.08 -12.51
C VAL A 76 -9.54 -3.69 -13.19
N GLY A 77 -8.41 -3.00 -13.21
CA GLY A 77 -7.16 -3.53 -13.76
C GLY A 77 -6.66 -4.77 -13.01
N ALA A 78 -6.80 -4.77 -11.68
CA ALA A 78 -6.47 -5.92 -10.85
C ALA A 78 -7.38 -7.12 -11.15
N TRP A 79 -8.70 -6.91 -11.23
CA TRP A 79 -9.67 -7.94 -11.57
C TRP A 79 -9.47 -8.49 -13.00
N ALA A 80 -9.29 -7.61 -13.98
CA ALA A 80 -9.07 -7.99 -15.38
C ALA A 80 -7.78 -8.77 -15.60
N SER A 81 -6.76 -8.55 -14.74
CA SER A 81 -5.51 -9.30 -14.78
C SER A 81 -5.66 -10.74 -14.30
N GLY A 82 -6.63 -11.09 -13.45
CA GLY A 82 -6.82 -12.47 -12.98
C GLY A 82 -6.99 -12.59 -11.46
N PRO A 83 -7.03 -13.83 -10.93
CA PRO A 83 -7.39 -14.08 -9.54
C PRO A 83 -6.38 -13.47 -8.57
N LEU A 84 -6.91 -12.99 -7.44
CA LEU A 84 -6.17 -12.45 -6.31
C LEU A 84 -6.36 -13.34 -5.09
N HIS A 85 -5.29 -13.57 -4.35
CA HIS A 85 -5.30 -14.42 -3.17
C HIS A 85 -5.24 -13.54 -1.93
N LEU A 86 -6.05 -13.87 -0.92
CA LEU A 86 -6.03 -13.18 0.37
C LEU A 86 -4.82 -13.58 1.24
N GLY A 87 -4.22 -14.74 0.98
CA GLY A 87 -3.04 -15.22 1.70
C GLY A 87 -3.35 -15.84 3.07
N GLY A 88 -2.30 -16.32 3.72
CA GLY A 88 -2.32 -16.97 5.03
C GLY A 88 -0.92 -17.03 5.65
N ILE A 89 -0.85 -17.06 6.97
CA ILE A 89 0.39 -17.22 7.73
C ILE A 89 0.29 -18.52 8.52
N SER A 90 1.36 -19.33 8.51
CA SER A 90 1.49 -20.45 9.43
C SER A 90 1.92 -19.92 10.80
N PHE A 91 1.07 -20.06 11.81
CA PHE A 91 1.36 -19.67 13.19
C PHE A 91 0.93 -20.80 14.12
N ARG A 92 1.86 -21.29 14.95
CA ARG A 92 1.64 -22.45 15.83
C ARG A 92 1.13 -23.71 15.12
N GLY A 93 1.55 -23.92 13.87
CA GLY A 93 1.18 -25.08 13.06
C GLY A 93 -0.18 -24.97 12.35
N GLU A 94 -0.91 -23.87 12.50
CA GLU A 94 -2.16 -23.61 11.78
C GLU A 94 -2.00 -22.47 10.78
N VAL A 95 -2.61 -22.61 9.61
CA VAL A 95 -2.69 -21.52 8.62
C VAL A 95 -3.84 -20.59 9.01
N ARG A 96 -3.52 -19.34 9.35
CA ARG A 96 -4.49 -18.31 9.75
C ARG A 96 -4.44 -17.11 8.81
N ARG A 97 -5.55 -16.36 8.74
CA ARG A 97 -5.58 -15.10 8.00
C ARG A 97 -4.67 -14.07 8.67
N PRO A 98 -3.89 -13.29 7.90
CA PRO A 98 -2.89 -12.36 8.43
C PRO A 98 -3.48 -11.04 8.96
N VAL A 99 -4.63 -11.09 9.64
CA VAL A 99 -5.35 -9.88 10.07
C VAL A 99 -4.56 -9.09 11.11
N LEU A 100 -4.11 -9.75 12.17
CA LEU A 100 -3.35 -9.10 13.23
C LEU A 100 -1.99 -8.57 12.74
N THR A 101 -1.38 -9.26 11.76
CA THR A 101 -0.12 -8.81 11.15
C THR A 101 -0.33 -7.50 10.40
N GLY A 102 -1.33 -7.43 9.51
CA GLY A 102 -1.60 -6.22 8.74
C GLY A 102 -2.05 -5.05 9.62
N LEU A 103 -2.97 -5.29 10.57
CA LEU A 103 -3.39 -4.24 11.51
C LEU A 103 -2.21 -3.73 12.37
N GLY A 104 -1.40 -4.65 12.89
CA GLY A 104 -0.24 -4.30 13.73
C GLY A 104 0.82 -3.53 12.97
N LEU A 105 1.15 -3.93 11.73
CA LEU A 105 2.10 -3.21 10.88
C LEU A 105 1.56 -1.86 10.41
N GLY A 106 0.27 -1.76 10.11
CA GLY A 106 -0.39 -0.48 9.80
C GLY A 106 -0.32 0.50 10.97
N LEU A 107 -0.61 0.04 12.20
CA LEU A 107 -0.47 0.86 13.41
C LEU A 107 0.98 1.28 13.65
N ALA A 108 1.93 0.35 13.54
CA ALA A 108 3.34 0.63 13.75
C ALA A 108 3.89 1.64 12.72
N LEU A 109 3.56 1.46 11.44
CA LEU A 109 3.92 2.40 10.38
C LEU A 109 3.26 3.75 10.60
N GLY A 110 1.96 3.79 10.91
CA GLY A 110 1.25 5.04 11.16
C GLY A 110 1.88 5.82 12.32
N ALA A 111 2.19 5.15 13.43
CA ALA A 111 2.89 5.74 14.56
C ALA A 111 4.29 6.27 14.17
N ALA A 112 5.06 5.49 13.41
CA ALA A 112 6.38 5.91 12.95
C ALA A 112 6.30 7.16 12.04
N PHE A 113 5.30 7.23 11.16
CA PHE A 113 5.06 8.40 10.31
C PHE A 113 4.60 9.62 11.10
N VAL A 114 3.77 9.45 12.13
CA VAL A 114 3.37 10.53 13.04
C VAL A 114 4.59 11.07 13.80
N VAL A 115 5.46 10.20 14.31
CA VAL A 115 6.72 10.63 14.95
C VAL A 115 7.63 11.34 13.95
N GLY A 116 7.77 10.80 12.73
CA GLY A 116 8.51 11.44 11.65
C GLY A 116 7.95 12.82 11.30
N ALA A 117 6.63 12.95 11.21
CA ALA A 117 5.91 14.20 10.96
C ALA A 117 6.26 15.28 12.00
N LEU A 118 6.34 14.93 13.29
CA LEU A 118 6.72 15.86 14.36
C LEU A 118 8.13 16.42 14.21
N ILE A 119 9.03 15.69 13.55
CA ILE A 119 10.39 16.10 13.25
C ILE A 119 10.40 16.95 11.97
N VAL A 120 9.85 16.43 10.86
CA VAL A 120 9.94 17.09 9.56
C VAL A 120 9.09 18.36 9.45
N ARG A 121 8.08 18.54 10.31
CA ARG A 121 7.34 19.81 10.41
C ARG A 121 8.22 21.00 10.85
N GLN A 122 9.41 20.73 11.41
CA GLN A 122 10.39 21.76 11.76
C GLN A 122 11.33 22.12 10.60
N ILE A 123 11.13 21.50 9.43
CA ILE A 123 11.97 21.69 8.24
C ILE A 123 11.07 22.23 7.13
N ASP A 124 10.99 23.57 7.00
CA ASP A 124 10.00 24.26 6.16
C ASP A 124 9.89 23.71 4.72
N PRO A 125 10.98 23.46 3.98
CA PRO A 125 10.88 22.93 2.62
C PRO A 125 10.19 21.55 2.56
N ILE A 126 10.37 20.71 3.58
CA ILE A 126 9.76 19.39 3.66
C ILE A 126 8.30 19.51 4.10
N ALA A 127 8.04 20.35 5.10
CA ALA A 127 6.70 20.61 5.58
C ALA A 127 5.77 21.12 4.47
N GLU A 128 6.26 21.98 3.58
CA GLU A 128 5.49 22.49 2.44
C GLU A 128 5.02 21.37 1.48
N PHE A 129 5.88 20.37 1.20
CA PHE A 129 5.45 19.22 0.40
C PHE A 129 4.35 18.40 1.09
N ILE A 130 4.44 18.23 2.40
CA ILE A 130 3.43 17.47 3.15
C ILE A 130 2.11 18.24 3.19
N THR A 131 2.16 19.52 3.57
CA THR A 131 0.98 20.40 3.67
C THR A 131 0.22 20.51 2.36
N ARG A 132 0.92 20.54 1.20
CA ARG A 132 0.30 20.53 -0.14
C ARG A 132 -0.63 19.34 -0.40
N VAL A 133 -0.40 18.20 0.25
CA VAL A 133 -1.30 17.04 0.15
C VAL A 133 -2.37 17.10 1.23
N LEU A 134 -1.99 17.46 2.46
CA LEU A 134 -2.91 17.47 3.60
C LEU A 134 -4.04 18.50 3.44
N VAL A 135 -3.81 19.60 2.72
CA VAL A 135 -4.83 20.63 2.46
C VAL A 135 -6.07 20.07 1.75
N PHE A 136 -5.93 19.01 0.93
CA PHE A 136 -7.08 18.33 0.31
C PHE A 136 -8.01 17.68 1.35
N ALA A 137 -7.49 17.31 2.52
CA ALA A 137 -8.29 16.74 3.61
C ALA A 137 -9.14 17.79 4.34
N ASN A 138 -8.77 19.07 4.29
CA ASN A 138 -9.44 20.13 5.04
C ASN A 138 -10.32 21.06 4.20
N GLN A 139 -10.04 21.20 2.90
CA GLN A 139 -10.87 22.06 2.02
C GLN A 139 -12.15 21.39 1.51
N GLY A 140 -12.53 20.26 2.11
CA GLY A 140 -13.59 19.39 1.63
C GLY A 140 -14.37 18.73 2.75
N ALA A 141 -15.27 17.84 2.35
CA ALA A 141 -15.90 16.94 3.29
C ALA A 141 -14.86 15.92 3.80
N LEU A 142 -14.33 16.11 5.01
CA LEU A 142 -13.33 15.20 5.61
C LEU A 142 -13.76 13.73 5.50
N TRP A 143 -15.03 13.43 5.75
CA TRP A 143 -15.56 12.07 5.64
C TRP A 143 -15.41 11.49 4.21
N LEU A 144 -15.55 12.32 3.19
CA LEU A 144 -15.39 11.92 1.79
C LEU A 144 -13.91 11.62 1.48
N VAL A 145 -12.99 12.45 2.00
CA VAL A 145 -11.55 12.23 1.86
C VAL A 145 -11.10 10.96 2.58
N VAL A 146 -11.67 10.68 3.76
CA VAL A 146 -11.46 9.40 4.46
C VAL A 146 -11.92 8.22 3.61
N VAL A 147 -13.14 8.28 3.04
CA VAL A 147 -13.64 7.23 2.14
C VAL A 147 -12.73 7.05 0.94
N ILE A 148 -12.33 8.14 0.28
CA ILE A 148 -11.42 8.10 -0.87
C ILE A 148 -10.08 7.48 -0.50
N THR A 149 -9.52 7.84 0.65
CA THR A 149 -8.25 7.30 1.16
C THR A 149 -8.34 5.79 1.36
N LEU A 150 -9.41 5.31 1.99
CA LEU A 150 -9.63 3.88 2.23
C LEU A 150 -9.85 3.11 0.92
N VAL A 151 -10.68 3.65 0.02
CA VAL A 151 -10.99 3.02 -1.27
C VAL A 151 -9.74 2.97 -2.17
N ASN A 152 -8.95 4.03 -2.21
CA ASN A 152 -7.69 4.03 -2.96
C ASN A 152 -6.66 3.09 -2.35
N GLY A 153 -6.44 3.13 -1.03
CA GLY A 153 -5.51 2.22 -0.36
C GLY A 153 -5.87 0.74 -0.59
N PHE A 154 -7.16 0.41 -0.56
CA PHE A 154 -7.64 -0.92 -0.93
C PHE A 154 -7.32 -1.27 -2.40
N ALA A 155 -7.68 -0.40 -3.34
CA ALA A 155 -7.51 -0.64 -4.77
C ALA A 155 -6.04 -0.71 -5.19
N GLU A 156 -5.19 0.15 -4.62
CA GLU A 156 -3.74 0.14 -4.83
C GLU A 156 -3.14 -1.20 -4.41
N GLU A 157 -3.51 -1.77 -3.27
CA GLU A 157 -2.96 -3.05 -2.83
C GLU A 157 -3.48 -4.24 -3.68
N LEU A 158 -4.72 -4.19 -4.16
CA LEU A 158 -5.22 -5.15 -5.15
C LEU A 158 -4.38 -5.12 -6.43
N TYR A 159 -3.97 -3.93 -6.86
CA TYR A 159 -3.20 -3.76 -8.07
C TYR A 159 -1.71 -4.05 -7.86
N PHE A 160 -1.02 -3.27 -7.02
CA PHE A 160 0.44 -3.34 -6.86
C PHE A 160 0.90 -4.65 -6.21
N ARG A 161 0.23 -5.10 -5.13
CA ARG A 161 0.60 -6.34 -4.39
C ARG A 161 -0.19 -7.55 -4.88
N GLY A 162 -1.29 -7.33 -5.59
CA GLY A 162 -2.05 -8.38 -6.25
C GLY A 162 -1.59 -8.62 -7.68
N SER A 163 -2.15 -7.88 -8.64
CA SER A 163 -1.98 -8.16 -10.07
C SER A 163 -0.55 -7.93 -10.58
N LEU A 164 0.05 -6.78 -10.28
CA LEU A 164 1.41 -6.43 -10.71
C LEU A 164 2.43 -7.38 -10.09
N TYR A 165 2.41 -7.55 -8.77
CA TYR A 165 3.30 -8.48 -8.06
C TYR A 165 3.23 -9.90 -8.65
N THR A 166 2.02 -10.37 -8.96
CA THR A 166 1.81 -11.72 -9.54
C THR A 166 2.32 -11.80 -10.98
N ALA A 167 2.13 -10.75 -11.79
CA ALA A 167 2.58 -10.71 -13.19
C ALA A 167 4.12 -10.75 -13.35
N LEU A 168 4.85 -10.36 -12.30
CA LEU A 168 6.32 -10.40 -12.25
C LEU A 168 6.85 -11.83 -12.04
N GLY A 169 6.06 -12.72 -11.43
CA GLY A 169 6.46 -14.10 -11.13
C GLY A 169 7.74 -14.14 -10.29
N GLY A 170 8.75 -14.90 -10.74
CA GLY A 170 10.04 -15.04 -10.04
C GLY A 170 11.01 -13.86 -10.19
N HIS A 171 10.69 -12.82 -10.97
CA HIS A 171 11.61 -11.73 -11.30
C HIS A 171 11.62 -10.66 -10.21
N SER A 172 12.20 -10.95 -9.05
CA SER A 172 12.38 -9.98 -7.94
C SER A 172 11.10 -9.16 -7.62
N PRO A 173 9.93 -9.81 -7.42
CA PRO A 173 8.65 -9.13 -7.40
C PRO A 173 8.53 -8.05 -6.33
N VAL A 174 9.16 -8.24 -5.16
CA VAL A 174 9.23 -7.23 -4.09
C VAL A 174 9.86 -5.93 -4.61
N LEU A 175 11.06 -6.01 -5.21
CA LEU A 175 11.78 -4.84 -5.68
C LEU A 175 11.00 -4.14 -6.80
N ILE A 176 10.60 -4.89 -7.82
CA ILE A 176 9.98 -4.29 -9.00
C ILE A 176 8.60 -3.71 -8.67
N SER A 177 7.76 -4.39 -7.87
CA SER A 177 6.46 -3.81 -7.47
C SER A 177 6.63 -2.54 -6.68
N THR A 178 7.63 -2.48 -5.79
CA THR A 178 7.91 -1.28 -4.99
C THR A 178 8.44 -0.14 -5.85
N VAL A 179 9.37 -0.41 -6.77
CA VAL A 179 9.88 0.62 -7.70
C VAL A 179 8.75 1.16 -8.58
N MET A 180 7.90 0.29 -9.13
CA MET A 180 6.75 0.74 -9.93
C MET A 180 5.74 1.54 -9.11
N TYR A 181 5.53 1.17 -7.83
CA TYR A 181 4.69 1.94 -6.91
C TYR A 181 5.27 3.34 -6.69
N ILE A 182 6.56 3.45 -6.37
CA ILE A 182 7.24 4.73 -6.19
C ILE A 182 7.13 5.60 -7.45
N ILE A 183 7.40 5.03 -8.64
CA ILE A 183 7.31 5.76 -9.91
C ILE A 183 5.89 6.26 -10.16
N ALA A 184 4.88 5.41 -9.97
CA ALA A 184 3.48 5.81 -10.13
C ALA A 184 3.10 6.91 -9.14
N THR A 185 3.48 6.78 -7.86
CA THR A 185 3.20 7.78 -6.84
C THR A 185 3.90 9.11 -7.12
N LEU A 186 5.13 9.09 -7.63
CA LEU A 186 5.86 10.30 -8.02
C LEU A 186 5.20 11.07 -9.16
N ALA A 187 4.32 10.44 -9.95
CA ALA A 187 3.52 11.15 -10.95
C ALA A 187 2.60 12.22 -10.34
N SER A 188 2.30 12.14 -9.03
CA SER A 188 1.64 13.21 -8.27
C SER A 188 2.40 14.54 -8.25
N GLY A 189 3.69 14.55 -8.60
CA GLY A 189 4.56 15.72 -8.46
C GLY A 189 5.05 15.96 -7.03
N ASN A 190 4.72 15.09 -6.07
CA ASN A 190 5.09 15.25 -4.68
C ASN A 190 6.20 14.27 -4.23
N PRO A 191 7.43 14.75 -3.96
CA PRO A 191 8.53 13.89 -3.54
C PRO A 191 8.30 13.23 -2.17
N MET A 192 7.54 13.85 -1.27
CA MET A 192 7.21 13.26 0.04
C MET A 192 6.23 12.10 -0.07
N LEU A 193 5.32 12.11 -1.05
CA LEU A 193 4.52 10.93 -1.37
C LEU A 193 5.39 9.80 -1.94
N GLY A 194 6.39 10.12 -2.76
CA GLY A 194 7.40 9.15 -3.19
C GLY A 194 8.19 8.54 -2.04
N PHE A 195 8.62 9.37 -1.07
CA PHE A 195 9.27 8.90 0.16
C PHE A 195 8.36 7.97 0.98
N ALA A 196 7.09 8.35 1.17
CA ALA A 196 6.11 7.50 1.83
C ALA A 196 5.92 6.16 1.09
N ALA A 197 5.86 6.23 -0.24
CA ALA A 197 5.74 5.07 -1.12
C ALA A 197 6.95 4.14 -1.07
N ILE A 198 8.16 4.62 -0.75
CA ILE A 198 9.31 3.72 -0.50
C ILE A 198 9.02 2.83 0.71
N ILE A 199 8.62 3.44 1.82
CA ILE A 199 8.47 2.74 3.11
C ILE A 199 7.25 1.82 3.08
N LEU A 200 6.06 2.36 2.79
CA LEU A 200 4.82 1.59 2.69
C LEU A 200 4.90 0.57 1.54
N GLY A 201 5.46 1.01 0.41
CA GLY A 201 5.93 0.20 -0.72
C GLY A 201 6.53 -1.13 -0.30
N THR A 202 7.64 -0.99 0.40
CA THR A 202 8.49 -2.09 0.83
C THR A 202 7.78 -2.97 1.84
N VAL A 203 7.14 -2.39 2.87
CA VAL A 203 6.46 -3.19 3.91
C VAL A 203 5.34 -4.04 3.31
N CYS A 204 4.42 -3.44 2.57
CA CYS A 204 3.33 -4.18 1.92
C CYS A 204 3.84 -5.24 0.93
N ALA A 205 4.94 -4.98 0.20
CA ALA A 205 5.54 -5.97 -0.69
C ALA A 205 6.16 -7.15 0.08
N LEU A 206 6.80 -6.89 1.23
CA LEU A 206 7.31 -7.93 2.13
C LEU A 206 6.17 -8.73 2.77
N GLU A 207 5.10 -8.07 3.21
CA GLU A 207 3.89 -8.73 3.70
C GLU A 207 3.27 -9.63 2.63
N ARG A 208 3.16 -9.15 1.40
CA ARG A 208 2.68 -9.95 0.27
C ARG A 208 3.54 -11.19 0.03
N ARG A 209 4.87 -11.08 0.19
CA ARG A 209 5.80 -12.22 0.08
C ARG A 209 5.60 -13.23 1.21
N ALA A 210 5.48 -12.73 2.44
CA ALA A 210 5.35 -13.52 3.66
C ALA A 210 4.03 -14.28 3.72
N THR A 211 2.93 -13.61 3.37
CA THR A 211 1.56 -14.13 3.52
C THR A 211 1.02 -14.81 2.27
N GLY A 212 1.64 -14.58 1.12
CA GLY A 212 1.15 -15.11 -0.16
C GLY A 212 -0.10 -14.43 -0.70
N GLY A 213 -0.56 -13.34 -0.09
CA GLY A 213 -1.76 -12.64 -0.56
C GLY A 213 -1.83 -11.17 -0.16
N VAL A 214 -2.94 -10.53 -0.55
CA VAL A 214 -3.13 -9.08 -0.45
C VAL A 214 -3.80 -8.62 0.85
N LEU A 215 -4.34 -9.52 1.67
CA LEU A 215 -5.11 -9.12 2.86
C LEU A 215 -4.28 -8.34 3.89
N ALA A 216 -3.08 -8.83 4.22
CA ALA A 216 -2.19 -8.11 5.15
C ALA A 216 -1.79 -6.72 4.60
N PRO A 217 -1.26 -6.62 3.37
CA PRO A 217 -0.97 -5.33 2.73
C PRO A 217 -2.16 -4.36 2.73
N ILE A 218 -3.37 -4.84 2.38
CA ILE A 218 -4.59 -4.04 2.41
C ILE A 218 -4.82 -3.49 3.81
N LEU A 219 -4.80 -4.34 4.84
CA LEU A 219 -5.06 -3.90 6.22
C LEU A 219 -4.00 -2.91 6.71
N THR A 220 -2.72 -3.14 6.38
CA THR A 220 -1.62 -2.22 6.67
C THR A 220 -1.87 -0.86 6.04
N HIS A 221 -2.20 -0.83 4.75
CA HIS A 221 -2.44 0.40 4.00
C HIS A 221 -3.66 1.14 4.54
N LEU A 222 -4.78 0.45 4.79
CA LEU A 222 -6.00 1.06 5.30
C LEU A 222 -5.79 1.71 6.68
N VAL A 223 -5.13 1.00 7.60
CA VAL A 223 -4.85 1.54 8.94
C VAL A 223 -3.86 2.70 8.86
N TRP A 224 -2.77 2.55 8.11
CA TRP A 224 -1.79 3.62 7.92
C TRP A 224 -2.44 4.86 7.29
N GLY A 225 -3.19 4.69 6.20
CA GLY A 225 -3.85 5.77 5.48
C GLY A 225 -4.88 6.51 6.35
N LEU A 226 -5.65 5.76 7.16
CA LEU A 226 -6.57 6.36 8.13
C LEU A 226 -5.83 7.21 9.18
N ILE A 227 -4.69 6.74 9.68
CA ILE A 227 -3.86 7.54 10.59
C ILE A 227 -3.32 8.77 9.87
N MET A 228 -2.85 8.65 8.63
CA MET A 228 -2.30 9.78 7.88
C MET A 228 -3.36 10.87 7.67
N VAL A 229 -4.55 10.50 7.20
CA VAL A 229 -5.61 11.48 6.89
C VAL A 229 -6.21 12.13 8.15
N LEU A 230 -6.24 11.43 9.29
CA LEU A 230 -6.82 11.97 10.52
C LEU A 230 -5.81 12.67 11.44
N ALA A 231 -4.57 12.19 11.50
CA ALA A 231 -3.58 12.68 12.44
C ALA A 231 -2.65 13.75 11.85
N LEU A 232 -2.31 13.68 10.56
CA LEU A 232 -1.33 14.60 10.01
C LEU A 232 -1.86 16.03 9.81
N PRO A 233 -3.06 16.29 9.23
CA PRO A 233 -3.55 17.66 9.04
C PRO A 233 -3.44 18.53 10.31
N PRO A 234 -3.97 18.10 11.49
CA PRO A 234 -3.86 18.93 12.70
C PRO A 234 -2.42 19.10 13.21
N LEU A 235 -1.51 18.17 12.93
CA LEU A 235 -0.09 18.31 13.32
C LEU A 235 0.67 19.35 12.50
N PHE A 236 0.21 19.60 11.27
CA PHE A 236 0.74 20.61 10.36
C PHE A 236 -0.09 21.90 10.37
N GLY A 237 -1.14 21.97 11.19
CA GLY A 237 -1.98 23.16 11.33
C GLY A 237 -2.87 23.43 10.11
N VAL A 238 -3.21 22.39 9.36
CA VAL A 238 -4.07 22.46 8.17
C VAL A 238 -5.27 21.55 8.26
#